data_AF-B9T8Q9-F1
#
_entry.id   AF-B9T8Q9-F1
#
_cell.length_a   1.000
_cell.length_b   1.000
_cell.length_c   1.000
_cell.angle_alpha   90.00
_cell.angle_beta   90.00
_cell.angle_gamma   90.00
#
_symmetry.space_group_name_H-M   'P 1'
#
loop_
_entity.id
_entity.type
_entity.pdbx_description
1 polymer ?
#
loop_
_entity_poly.entity_id
_entity_poly.type
_entity_poly.pdbx_seq_one_letter_code
_entity_poly.pdbx_strand_id
1 'polypeptide(L)'
;MTTITSLNRTTSPPAIAPAGGAPAPASSATAASPSPATVVSIGAAAPALVTTTALLWENRTRSGSAALMAQNIGNEPLAGRLKGLGGELLKQIAYDGADFSQSVQLAPGGTQANTYDMLVAPSQVSQHGMGDNQITLNITTRSGVKVTLKLDAGDNSIAVEAKADGELSEAERKALGKLSEAFQKSIDGLTEDPPHIALAGLTQFDSSVLASVDLKGQVKINAKDTQTLDFHADSTQRTVRFNGPAGSASIGVDLSQPRTWGSKEQQATAVKNYLGQVDQAGTRGRGNRDMIGMFKDAFTDMNSDYGTPPAAPPMSITLTDQDRAMTTGLADFNASFSQAE
;
A
#
# COMPACT_ATOMS: atom_id res chain seq x y z
N MET A 1 -0.55 20.69 18.71
CA MET A 1 -1.57 20.20 17.76
C MET A 1 -1.72 21.23 16.66
N THR A 2 -1.48 20.84 15.41
CA THR A 2 -1.64 21.73 14.24
C THR A 2 -2.84 21.25 13.45
N THR A 3 -3.80 22.15 13.21
CA THR A 3 -5.03 21.87 12.44
C THR A 3 -5.05 22.76 11.22
N ILE A 4 -5.37 22.17 10.06
CA ILE A 4 -5.53 22.87 8.79
C ILE A 4 -6.96 22.63 8.31
N THR A 5 -7.63 23.72 7.96
CA THR A 5 -9.01 23.74 7.45
C THR A 5 -9.04 24.60 6.19
N SER A 6 -10.03 24.38 5.34
CA SER A 6 -10.19 24.95 3.99
C SER A 6 -10.29 26.50 3.88
N LEU A 7 -9.97 27.26 4.93
CA LEU A 7 -10.16 28.71 5.01
C LEU A 7 -8.96 29.52 4.46
N ASN A 8 -9.06 29.78 3.15
CA ASN A 8 -8.64 30.95 2.37
C ASN A 8 -7.52 31.90 2.92
N ARG A 9 -6.33 31.88 2.27
CA ARG A 9 -5.69 33.11 1.74
C ARG A 9 -4.46 32.84 0.86
N THR A 10 -4.35 33.69 -0.12
CA THR A 10 -3.54 33.68 -1.35
C THR A 10 -2.12 34.22 -1.16
N THR A 11 -1.13 33.66 -1.87
CA THR A 11 0.04 34.37 -2.43
C THR A 11 0.88 33.43 -3.33
N SER A 12 0.90 33.68 -4.65
CA SER A 12 1.80 33.04 -5.64
C SER A 12 3.13 33.82 -5.76
N PRO A 13 4.24 33.20 -6.22
CA PRO A 13 4.67 33.37 -7.62
C PRO A 13 5.44 32.13 -8.19
N PRO A 14 6.21 32.21 -9.31
CA PRO A 14 5.89 31.65 -10.63
C PRO A 14 6.66 30.37 -11.03
N ALA A 15 6.24 29.76 -12.14
CA ALA A 15 6.78 28.54 -12.74
C ALA A 15 7.80 28.81 -13.86
N ILE A 16 8.77 27.91 -14.03
CA ILE A 16 9.66 27.80 -15.20
C ILE A 16 9.78 26.31 -15.58
N ALA A 17 9.66 26.00 -16.87
CA ALA A 17 9.96 24.70 -17.50
C ALA A 17 10.48 24.96 -18.94
N PRO A 18 10.88 23.94 -19.74
CA PRO A 18 12.12 23.17 -19.63
C PRO A 18 12.88 23.09 -20.99
N ALA A 19 14.07 22.46 -21.01
CA ALA A 19 14.75 21.95 -22.21
C ALA A 19 15.52 20.68 -21.78
N GLY A 20 15.61 19.55 -22.48
CA GLY A 20 15.42 19.21 -23.89
C GLY A 20 16.71 18.54 -24.40
N GLY A 21 16.69 17.23 -24.71
CA GLY A 21 17.76 16.56 -25.47
C GLY A 21 18.05 15.10 -25.13
N ALA A 22 17.56 14.18 -25.97
CA ALA A 22 18.04 12.79 -26.10
C ALA A 22 19.23 12.72 -27.11
N PRO A 23 20.04 11.64 -27.11
CA PRO A 23 19.84 10.59 -28.12
C PRO A 23 20.20 9.14 -27.68
N ALA A 24 19.80 8.18 -28.51
CA ALA A 24 20.14 6.74 -28.52
C ALA A 24 20.53 6.35 -29.97
N PRO A 25 20.86 5.08 -30.33
CA PRO A 25 21.58 4.00 -29.64
C PRO A 25 22.74 3.42 -30.51
N ALA A 26 23.51 2.46 -29.99
CA ALA A 26 24.33 1.56 -30.82
C ALA A 26 24.30 0.11 -30.29
N SER A 27 23.99 -0.82 -31.19
CA SER A 27 23.89 -2.27 -30.97
C SER A 27 25.24 -2.97 -31.06
N SER A 28 25.39 -4.09 -30.33
CA SER A 28 26.27 -5.20 -30.73
C SER A 28 25.71 -6.50 -30.16
N ALA A 29 25.37 -7.42 -31.05
CA ALA A 29 24.89 -8.75 -30.75
C ALA A 29 26.07 -9.73 -30.57
N THR A 30 25.94 -10.73 -29.71
CA THR A 30 26.63 -12.02 -29.87
C THR A 30 25.73 -13.14 -29.33
N ALA A 31 25.80 -14.28 -30.03
CA ALA A 31 24.86 -15.39 -30.04
C ALA A 31 25.01 -16.40 -28.86
N ALA A 32 24.17 -17.44 -28.93
CA ALA A 32 23.66 -18.27 -27.84
C ALA A 32 24.31 -19.65 -27.64
N SER A 33 23.93 -20.25 -26.49
CA SER A 33 23.79 -21.71 -26.15
C SER A 33 25.05 -22.51 -25.78
N PRO A 34 24.98 -23.68 -25.08
CA PRO A 34 24.00 -24.25 -24.10
C PRO A 34 24.69 -24.82 -22.80
N SER A 35 23.91 -25.36 -21.84
CA SER A 35 24.34 -26.07 -20.60
C SER A 35 25.26 -27.28 -20.83
N PRO A 36 26.01 -27.78 -19.81
CA PRO A 36 25.51 -28.99 -19.11
C PRO A 36 25.98 -29.23 -17.64
N ALA A 37 25.34 -30.23 -17.02
CA ALA A 37 25.89 -31.24 -16.09
C ALA A 37 25.59 -31.13 -14.58
N THR A 38 24.85 -32.13 -14.11
CA THR A 38 24.86 -32.68 -12.75
C THR A 38 26.27 -33.15 -12.40
N VAL A 39 26.84 -32.64 -11.31
CA VAL A 39 28.15 -33.09 -10.80
C VAL A 39 27.91 -34.11 -9.69
N VAL A 40 28.30 -35.36 -9.90
CA VAL A 40 28.41 -36.37 -8.84
C VAL A 40 29.89 -36.51 -8.50
N SER A 41 30.29 -36.07 -7.32
CA SER A 41 31.65 -36.26 -6.80
C SER A 41 31.61 -37.35 -5.72
N ILE A 42 32.25 -38.49 -5.99
CA ILE A 42 32.54 -39.53 -4.99
C ILE A 42 33.98 -39.31 -4.54
N GLY A 43 34.16 -38.89 -3.28
CA GLY A 43 35.46 -38.87 -2.62
C GLY A 43 36.13 -37.51 -2.35
N ALA A 44 35.43 -36.38 -2.54
CA ALA A 44 35.91 -35.07 -2.11
C ALA A 44 35.10 -34.55 -0.91
N ALA A 45 35.76 -33.89 0.04
CA ALA A 45 35.13 -33.24 1.19
C ALA A 45 33.91 -32.45 0.72
N ALA A 46 32.76 -32.72 1.37
CA ALA A 46 31.48 -32.17 0.96
C ALA A 46 31.61 -30.67 0.70
N PRO A 47 31.14 -30.15 -0.46
CA PRO A 47 30.93 -28.72 -0.58
C PRO A 47 30.09 -28.31 0.62
N ALA A 48 30.49 -27.23 1.31
CA ALA A 48 29.75 -26.72 2.46
C ALA A 48 28.27 -26.74 2.10
N LEU A 49 27.50 -27.59 2.80
CA LEU A 49 26.08 -27.72 2.51
C LEU A 49 25.53 -26.30 2.54
N VAL A 50 24.96 -25.86 1.43
CA VAL A 50 24.06 -24.71 1.44
C VAL A 50 22.95 -25.14 2.40
N THR A 51 23.05 -24.74 3.66
CA THR A 51 22.02 -25.02 4.66
C THR A 51 20.84 -24.16 4.27
N THR A 52 20.02 -24.68 3.35
CA THR A 52 18.69 -24.13 3.12
C THR A 52 17.92 -24.38 4.40
N THR A 53 17.69 -23.32 5.16
CA THR A 53 16.82 -23.37 6.35
C THR A 53 15.51 -24.00 5.91
N ALA A 54 15.12 -25.09 6.57
CA ALA A 54 13.89 -25.77 6.22
C ALA A 54 12.69 -24.84 6.44
N LEU A 55 11.67 -24.95 5.59
CA LEU A 55 10.44 -24.17 5.68
C LEU A 55 9.30 -25.09 6.15
N LEU A 56 8.65 -24.72 7.25
CA LEU A 56 7.43 -25.36 7.73
C LEU A 56 6.24 -24.61 7.13
N TRP A 57 5.35 -25.34 6.48
CA TRP A 57 4.16 -24.80 5.83
C TRP A 57 2.90 -25.28 6.52
N GLU A 58 1.90 -24.42 6.67
CA GLU A 58 0.55 -24.80 7.12
C GLU A 58 -0.14 -25.71 6.10
N ASN A 59 -0.09 -25.32 4.82
CA ASN A 59 -0.55 -26.14 3.71
C ASN A 59 0.55 -26.23 2.64
N ARG A 60 0.66 -27.32 1.89
CA ARG A 60 1.65 -27.44 0.79
C ARG A 60 1.09 -26.98 -0.56
N THR A 61 0.06 -26.14 -0.55
CA THR A 61 -0.53 -25.55 -1.75
C THR A 61 0.51 -24.71 -2.48
N ARG A 62 0.69 -25.00 -3.78
CA ARG A 62 1.56 -24.20 -4.65
C ARG A 62 0.74 -23.07 -5.26
N SER A 63 1.15 -21.84 -5.02
CA SER A 63 0.59 -20.61 -5.63
C SER A 63 1.70 -19.58 -5.82
N GLY A 64 1.43 -18.52 -6.59
CA GLY A 64 2.34 -17.36 -6.72
C GLY A 64 2.64 -16.74 -5.35
N SER A 65 1.60 -16.56 -4.52
CA SER A 65 1.73 -16.10 -3.14
C SER A 65 2.65 -17.00 -2.30
N ALA A 66 2.49 -18.33 -2.38
CA ALA A 66 3.38 -19.26 -1.67
C ALA A 66 4.84 -19.17 -2.15
N ALA A 67 5.08 -19.00 -3.45
CA ALA A 67 6.44 -18.82 -3.97
C ALA A 67 7.09 -17.54 -3.44
N LEU A 68 6.35 -16.43 -3.41
CA LEU A 68 6.81 -15.16 -2.83
C LEU A 68 7.06 -15.26 -1.33
N MET A 69 6.21 -15.95 -0.57
CA MET A 69 6.44 -16.16 0.87
C MET A 69 7.75 -16.93 1.11
N ALA A 70 8.00 -17.99 0.34
CA ALA A 70 9.24 -18.78 0.41
C ALA A 70 10.48 -17.93 0.08
N GLN A 71 10.35 -17.04 -0.91
CA GLN A 71 11.41 -16.13 -1.31
C GLN A 71 11.67 -15.08 -0.23
N ASN A 72 10.63 -14.42 0.27
CA ASN A 72 10.76 -13.28 1.17
C ASN A 72 11.24 -13.70 2.57
N ILE A 73 10.76 -14.82 3.11
CA ILE A 73 11.09 -15.25 4.48
C ILE A 73 12.59 -15.51 4.71
N GLY A 74 13.30 -15.95 3.66
CA GLY A 74 14.73 -16.24 3.73
C GLY A 74 15.64 -15.12 3.23
N ASN A 75 15.12 -14.19 2.41
CA ASN A 75 15.94 -13.23 1.68
C ASN A 75 15.63 -11.76 2.01
N GLU A 76 14.51 -11.47 2.67
CA GLU A 76 14.09 -10.10 3.00
C GLU A 76 14.17 -9.83 4.52
N PRO A 77 14.59 -8.62 4.93
CA PRO A 77 14.41 -8.17 6.31
C PRO A 77 12.92 -8.07 6.65
N LEU A 78 12.56 -8.00 7.94
CA LEU A 78 11.15 -7.97 8.39
C LEU A 78 10.27 -7.00 7.60
N ALA A 79 10.78 -5.80 7.32
CA ALA A 79 10.08 -4.77 6.55
C ALA A 79 9.82 -5.16 5.07
N GLY A 80 10.74 -5.90 4.44
CA GLY A 80 10.62 -6.37 3.07
C GLY A 80 9.78 -7.65 2.91
N ARG A 81 9.36 -8.30 4.00
CA ARG A 81 8.71 -9.63 3.93
C ARG A 81 7.38 -9.65 3.20
N LEU A 82 6.68 -8.52 3.20
CA LEU A 82 5.38 -8.36 2.54
C LEU A 82 5.50 -7.87 1.08
N LYS A 83 6.72 -7.68 0.57
CA LYS A 83 6.97 -7.20 -0.78
C LYS A 83 6.39 -8.13 -1.84
N GLY A 84 5.60 -7.57 -2.73
CA GLY A 84 4.87 -8.29 -3.78
C GLY A 84 3.70 -9.16 -3.31
N LEU A 85 3.60 -9.49 -2.02
CA LEU A 85 2.60 -10.42 -1.50
C LEU A 85 1.18 -9.86 -1.54
N GLY A 86 0.96 -8.60 -1.17
CA GLY A 86 -0.37 -8.01 -1.18
C GLY A 86 -0.97 -7.93 -2.58
N GLY A 87 -0.16 -7.50 -3.55
CA GLY A 87 -0.56 -7.43 -4.95
C GLY A 87 -0.85 -8.81 -5.55
N GLU A 88 0.01 -9.79 -5.30
CA GLU A 88 -0.19 -11.16 -5.80
C GLU A 88 -1.42 -11.81 -5.17
N LEU A 89 -1.60 -11.66 -3.86
CA LEU A 89 -2.73 -12.21 -3.14
C LEU A 89 -4.07 -11.62 -3.64
N LEU A 90 -4.10 -10.31 -3.91
CA LEU A 90 -5.29 -9.66 -4.47
C LEU A 90 -5.57 -10.10 -5.91
N LYS A 91 -4.53 -10.34 -6.71
CA LYS A 91 -4.71 -10.91 -8.06
C LYS A 91 -5.23 -12.34 -7.99
N GLN A 92 -4.73 -13.15 -7.06
CA GLN A 92 -5.13 -14.54 -6.91
C GLN A 92 -6.63 -14.63 -6.60
N ILE A 93 -7.14 -13.89 -5.60
CA ILE A 93 -8.58 -13.85 -5.31
C ILE A 93 -9.38 -13.24 -6.47
N ALA A 94 -8.84 -12.22 -7.14
CA ALA A 94 -9.52 -11.55 -8.25
C ALA A 94 -9.63 -12.41 -9.52
N TYR A 95 -8.68 -13.31 -9.80
CA TYR A 95 -8.67 -14.08 -11.06
C TYR A 95 -9.00 -15.55 -10.86
N ASP A 96 -8.53 -16.17 -9.77
CA ASP A 96 -8.80 -17.58 -9.48
C ASP A 96 -10.14 -17.76 -8.76
N GLY A 97 -10.65 -16.70 -8.12
CA GLY A 97 -11.95 -16.71 -7.42
C GLY A 97 -12.01 -17.63 -6.21
N ALA A 98 -10.86 -18.15 -5.76
CA ALA A 98 -10.76 -19.09 -4.66
C ALA A 98 -10.14 -18.45 -3.43
N ASP A 99 -10.70 -18.78 -2.26
CA ASP A 99 -10.10 -18.45 -0.97
C ASP A 99 -8.71 -19.06 -0.86
N PHE A 100 -7.79 -18.32 -0.23
CA PHE A 100 -6.41 -18.75 -0.04
C PHE A 100 -5.99 -18.48 1.41
N SER A 101 -5.46 -19.49 2.08
CA SER A 101 -4.88 -19.35 3.42
C SER A 101 -3.59 -20.14 3.48
N GLN A 102 -2.53 -19.50 3.95
CA GLN A 102 -1.22 -20.10 4.00
C GLN A 102 -0.35 -19.41 5.04
N SER A 103 0.41 -20.18 5.79
CA SER A 103 1.52 -19.67 6.58
C SER A 103 2.80 -20.49 6.35
N VAL A 104 3.93 -19.80 6.48
CA VAL A 104 5.27 -20.38 6.42
C VAL A 104 6.10 -19.89 7.58
N GLN A 105 6.90 -20.78 8.15
CA GLN A 105 7.83 -20.48 9.24
C GLN A 105 9.21 -21.08 8.94
N LEU A 106 10.27 -20.36 9.32
CA LEU A 106 11.62 -20.93 9.34
C LEU A 106 11.69 -22.02 10.40
N ALA A 107 12.18 -23.19 10.02
CA ALA A 107 12.42 -24.27 10.96
C ALA A 107 13.46 -23.85 12.02
N PRO A 108 13.36 -24.37 13.24
CA PRO A 108 14.40 -24.21 14.24
C PRO A 108 15.78 -24.60 13.71
N GLY A 109 16.83 -23.93 14.22
CA GLY A 109 18.21 -24.18 13.80
C GLY A 109 18.59 -25.66 13.96
N GLY A 110 19.16 -26.25 12.91
CA GLY A 110 19.56 -27.66 12.88
C GLY A 110 18.58 -28.58 12.14
N THR A 111 17.36 -28.13 11.85
CA THR A 111 16.40 -28.90 11.04
C THR A 111 16.74 -28.77 9.55
N GLN A 112 17.21 -29.86 8.94
CA GLN A 112 17.44 -29.90 7.50
C GLN A 112 16.15 -30.21 6.74
N ALA A 113 16.01 -29.59 5.56
CA ALA A 113 14.86 -29.82 4.68
C ALA A 113 14.76 -31.32 4.30
N ASN A 114 13.53 -31.85 4.26
CA ASN A 114 13.22 -33.24 3.89
C ASN A 114 13.77 -34.33 4.83
N THR A 115 14.12 -33.98 6.07
CA THR A 115 14.50 -34.96 7.10
C THR A 115 13.27 -35.50 7.81
N TYR A 116 13.37 -36.72 8.38
CA TYR A 116 12.31 -37.33 9.18
C TYR A 116 11.75 -36.38 10.24
N ASP A 117 12.61 -35.57 10.87
CA ASP A 117 12.26 -34.55 11.87
C ASP A 117 11.19 -33.55 11.36
N MET A 118 11.22 -33.20 10.08
CA MET A 118 10.24 -32.32 9.43
C MET A 118 8.93 -33.04 9.05
N LEU A 119 8.93 -34.38 8.98
CA LEU A 119 7.74 -35.20 8.74
C LEU A 119 6.95 -35.46 10.03
N VAL A 120 7.62 -35.45 11.19
CA VAL A 120 7.01 -35.59 12.52
C VAL A 120 6.81 -34.26 13.26
N ALA A 121 7.37 -33.15 12.76
CA ALA A 121 7.04 -31.82 13.26
C ALA A 121 5.53 -31.54 13.12
N PRO A 122 4.85 -31.05 14.17
CA PRO A 122 3.41 -30.78 14.10
C PRO A 122 3.13 -29.74 13.01
N SER A 123 2.45 -30.20 11.96
CA SER A 123 2.25 -29.52 10.67
C SER A 123 1.33 -28.28 10.70
N GLN A 124 1.02 -27.72 11.87
CA GLN A 124 -0.01 -26.68 11.99
C GLN A 124 0.30 -25.74 13.15
N VAL A 125 1.23 -24.80 12.94
CA VAL A 125 1.19 -23.56 13.71
C VAL A 125 0.69 -22.50 12.75
N SER A 126 -0.62 -22.28 12.73
CA SER A 126 -1.20 -21.16 11.99
C SER A 126 -0.62 -19.87 12.55
N GLN A 127 0.09 -19.11 11.72
CA GLN A 127 0.78 -17.86 12.12
C GLN A 127 -0.08 -16.61 11.89
N HIS A 128 -1.35 -16.80 11.54
CA HIS A 128 -2.27 -15.70 11.24
C HIS A 128 -2.52 -14.86 12.49
N GLY A 129 -2.39 -13.54 12.37
CA GLY A 129 -2.53 -12.61 13.50
C GLY A 129 -1.37 -12.62 14.50
N MET A 130 -0.29 -13.35 14.24
CA MET A 130 0.88 -13.45 15.14
C MET A 130 2.09 -12.63 14.66
N GLY A 131 1.99 -11.96 13.51
CA GLY A 131 3.07 -11.17 12.94
C GLY A 131 3.31 -9.84 13.67
N ASP A 132 4.56 -9.38 13.65
CA ASP A 132 4.92 -8.03 14.08
C ASP A 132 4.35 -6.97 13.12
N ASN A 133 4.38 -7.27 11.82
CA ASN A 133 3.78 -6.48 10.77
C ASN A 133 2.46 -7.12 10.36
N GLN A 134 1.36 -6.39 10.43
CA GLN A 134 0.02 -6.86 10.10
C GLN A 134 -0.66 -5.86 9.16
N ILE A 135 -1.04 -6.33 7.98
CA ILE A 135 -1.78 -5.54 7.00
C ILE A 135 -3.11 -6.24 6.73
N THR A 136 -4.21 -5.50 6.80
CA THR A 136 -5.54 -5.98 6.44
C THR A 136 -6.17 -5.05 5.41
N LEU A 137 -6.65 -5.61 4.30
CA LEU A 137 -7.42 -4.89 3.29
C LEU A 137 -8.82 -5.48 3.23
N ASN A 138 -9.84 -4.66 3.43
CA ASN A 138 -11.23 -5.03 3.19
C ASN A 138 -11.78 -4.22 2.03
N ILE A 139 -12.41 -4.89 1.07
CA ILE A 139 -13.06 -4.25 -0.06
C ILE A 139 -14.51 -4.71 -0.07
N THR A 140 -15.43 -3.76 -0.06
CA THR A 140 -16.86 -4.06 -0.23
C THR A 140 -17.25 -3.72 -1.66
N THR A 141 -17.80 -4.68 -2.40
CA THR A 141 -18.29 -4.45 -3.76
C THR A 141 -19.68 -3.80 -3.74
N ARG A 142 -20.13 -3.24 -4.88
CA ARG A 142 -21.49 -2.71 -5.02
C ARG A 142 -22.57 -3.78 -4.96
N SER A 143 -22.24 -5.04 -5.26
CA SER A 143 -23.15 -6.18 -5.06
C SER A 143 -23.26 -6.63 -3.60
N GLY A 144 -22.37 -6.12 -2.73
CA GLY A 144 -22.36 -6.44 -1.29
C GLY A 144 -21.37 -7.52 -0.88
N VAL A 145 -20.57 -8.06 -1.82
CA VAL A 145 -19.51 -9.03 -1.52
C VAL A 145 -18.36 -8.33 -0.81
N LYS A 146 -17.88 -8.92 0.28
CA LYS A 146 -16.71 -8.47 1.04
C LYS A 146 -15.52 -9.35 0.73
N VAL A 147 -14.47 -8.72 0.23
CA VAL A 147 -13.17 -9.33 -0.01
C VAL A 147 -12.24 -8.90 1.11
N THR A 148 -11.74 -9.84 1.88
CA THR A 148 -10.82 -9.61 3.01
C THR A 148 -9.48 -10.23 2.72
N LEU A 149 -8.42 -9.44 2.81
CA LEU A 149 -7.04 -9.90 2.75
C LEU A 149 -6.35 -9.58 4.07
N LYS A 150 -5.60 -10.53 4.61
CA LYS A 150 -4.74 -10.35 5.78
C LYS A 150 -3.34 -10.83 5.45
N LEU A 151 -2.35 -10.05 5.82
CA LEU A 151 -0.95 -10.37 5.68
C LEU A 151 -0.27 -10.12 7.02
N ASP A 152 0.41 -11.13 7.52
CA ASP A 152 1.19 -11.09 8.74
C ASP A 152 2.65 -11.43 8.40
N ALA A 153 3.60 -10.67 8.93
CA ALA A 153 5.01 -11.01 8.90
C ALA A 153 5.63 -10.83 10.28
N GLY A 154 6.32 -11.86 10.75
CA GLY A 154 7.15 -11.83 11.94
C GLY A 154 8.61 -12.17 11.61
N ASP A 155 9.45 -12.14 12.65
CA ASP A 155 10.90 -12.42 12.52
C ASP A 155 11.18 -13.75 11.80
N ASN A 156 10.37 -14.78 12.03
CA ASN A 156 10.58 -16.11 11.48
C ASN A 156 9.36 -16.68 10.74
N SER A 157 8.32 -15.87 10.48
CA SER A 157 7.08 -16.33 9.86
C SER A 157 6.47 -15.32 8.91
N ILE A 158 5.70 -15.82 7.94
CA ILE A 158 4.78 -15.04 7.12
C ILE A 158 3.47 -15.81 7.07
N ALA A 159 2.34 -15.13 7.23
CA ALA A 159 1.00 -15.69 7.02
C ALA A 159 0.19 -14.78 6.09
N VAL A 160 -0.60 -15.39 5.22
CA VAL A 160 -1.50 -14.66 4.31
C VAL A 160 -2.84 -15.36 4.23
N GLU A 161 -3.89 -14.57 4.24
CA GLU A 161 -5.28 -15.01 4.07
C GLU A 161 -5.95 -14.10 3.05
N ALA A 162 -6.68 -14.68 2.10
CA ALA A 162 -7.58 -13.98 1.21
C ALA A 162 -8.90 -14.74 1.12
N LYS A 163 -10.00 -14.00 1.26
CA LYS A 163 -11.33 -14.57 1.25
C LYS A 163 -12.33 -13.63 0.59
N ALA A 164 -13.27 -14.18 -0.15
CA ALA A 164 -14.48 -13.49 -0.58
C ALA A 164 -15.71 -14.16 0.07
N ASP A 165 -16.64 -13.39 0.62
CA ASP A 165 -17.87 -13.94 1.24
C ASP A 165 -19.00 -14.23 0.22
N GLY A 166 -18.72 -14.07 -1.07
CA GLY A 166 -19.65 -14.32 -2.18
C GLY A 166 -18.94 -14.38 -3.53
N GLU A 167 -19.70 -14.68 -4.58
CA GLU A 167 -19.18 -14.79 -5.94
C GLU A 167 -18.94 -13.40 -6.55
N LEU A 168 -17.74 -13.20 -7.11
CA LEU A 168 -17.35 -11.95 -7.75
C LEU A 168 -17.68 -11.97 -9.24
N SER A 169 -18.38 -10.96 -9.72
CA SER A 169 -18.61 -10.73 -11.14
C SER A 169 -17.31 -10.38 -11.88
N GLU A 170 -17.30 -10.50 -13.21
CA GLU A 170 -16.14 -10.16 -14.03
C GLU A 170 -15.71 -8.69 -13.87
N ALA A 171 -16.67 -7.78 -13.74
CA ALA A 171 -16.41 -6.36 -13.51
C ALA A 171 -15.72 -6.13 -12.15
N GLU A 172 -16.20 -6.79 -11.09
CA GLU A 172 -15.61 -6.73 -9.75
C GLU A 172 -14.21 -7.32 -9.74
N ARG A 173 -14.01 -8.50 -10.32
CA ARG A 173 -12.70 -9.13 -10.49
C ARG A 173 -11.69 -8.21 -11.18
N LYS A 174 -12.11 -7.54 -12.27
CA LYS A 174 -11.26 -6.56 -12.97
C LYS A 174 -10.95 -5.33 -12.11
N ALA A 175 -11.92 -4.84 -11.34
CA ALA A 175 -11.73 -3.70 -10.44
C ALA A 175 -10.74 -4.05 -9.31
N LEU A 176 -10.86 -5.24 -8.70
CA LEU A 176 -9.92 -5.75 -7.70
C LEU A 176 -8.50 -5.92 -8.28
N GLY A 177 -8.39 -6.47 -9.49
CA GLY A 177 -7.10 -6.60 -10.18
C GLY A 177 -6.38 -5.27 -10.36
N LYS A 178 -7.10 -4.17 -10.66
CA LYS A 178 -6.52 -2.82 -10.76
C LYS A 178 -6.01 -2.28 -9.42
N LEU A 179 -6.61 -2.69 -8.31
CA LEU A 179 -6.18 -2.29 -6.97
C LEU A 179 -4.93 -3.03 -6.48
N SER A 180 -4.55 -4.14 -7.11
CA SER A 180 -3.41 -4.97 -6.67
C SER A 180 -2.09 -4.19 -6.58
N GLU A 181 -1.76 -3.39 -7.60
CA GLU A 181 -0.54 -2.59 -7.60
C GLU A 181 -0.62 -1.46 -6.56
N ALA A 182 -1.77 -0.82 -6.43
CA ALA A 182 -1.98 0.24 -5.44
C ALA A 182 -1.85 -0.28 -4.01
N PHE A 183 -2.46 -1.44 -3.73
CA PHE A 183 -2.35 -2.11 -2.44
C PHE A 183 -0.91 -2.49 -2.12
N GLN A 184 -0.18 -3.04 -3.09
CA GLN A 184 1.24 -3.35 -2.89
C GLN A 184 2.06 -2.10 -2.61
N LYS A 185 1.84 -1.00 -3.34
CA LYS A 185 2.53 0.27 -3.08
C LYS A 185 2.25 0.81 -1.69
N SER A 186 1.02 0.68 -1.19
CA SER A 186 0.69 1.08 0.18
C SER A 186 1.44 0.25 1.23
N ILE A 187 1.60 -1.06 0.99
CA ILE A 187 2.42 -1.93 1.85
C ILE A 187 3.89 -1.50 1.79
N ASP A 188 4.43 -1.38 0.59
CA ASP A 188 5.84 -1.06 0.37
C ASP A 188 6.20 0.30 1.00
N GLY A 189 5.34 1.32 0.88
CA GLY A 189 5.59 2.62 1.50
C GLY A 189 5.52 2.59 3.04
N LEU A 190 4.60 1.79 3.61
CA LEU A 190 4.52 1.61 5.07
C LEU A 190 5.72 0.86 5.66
N THR A 191 6.39 0.03 4.86
CA THR A 191 7.54 -0.76 5.30
C THR A 191 8.88 -0.27 4.74
N GLU A 192 8.91 0.85 4.03
CA GLU A 192 10.14 1.50 3.59
C GLU A 192 10.83 2.23 4.75
N ASP A 193 12.13 2.48 4.61
CA ASP A 193 12.94 3.29 5.53
C ASP A 193 13.57 4.46 4.77
N PRO A 194 13.09 5.72 4.95
CA PRO A 194 12.01 6.13 5.87
C PRO A 194 10.60 5.77 5.35
N PRO A 195 9.62 5.58 6.25
CA PRO A 195 8.26 5.25 5.86
C PRO A 195 7.56 6.41 5.17
N HIS A 196 6.72 6.11 4.19
CA HIS A 196 5.89 7.08 3.48
C HIS A 196 4.48 6.55 3.24
N ILE A 197 3.54 7.43 2.91
CA ILE A 197 2.14 7.04 2.66
C ILE A 197 1.90 6.99 1.15
N ALA A 198 1.45 5.85 0.64
CA ALA A 198 1.15 5.66 -0.79
C ALA A 198 -0.25 5.07 -0.97
N LEU A 199 -1.27 5.92 -0.85
CA LEU A 199 -2.70 5.59 -0.90
C LEU A 199 -3.38 6.06 -2.19
N ALA A 200 -2.74 6.90 -3.02
CA ALA A 200 -3.35 7.50 -4.20
C ALA A 200 -4.13 6.48 -5.06
N GLY A 201 -3.52 5.34 -5.38
CA GLY A 201 -4.18 4.30 -6.18
C GLY A 201 -5.38 3.63 -5.49
N LEU A 202 -5.37 3.55 -4.16
CA LEU A 202 -6.50 3.04 -3.38
C LEU A 202 -7.66 4.04 -3.30
N THR A 203 -7.43 5.32 -3.56
CA THR A 203 -8.50 6.34 -3.62
C THR A 203 -9.22 6.40 -4.96
N GLN A 204 -8.61 5.85 -6.01
CA GLN A 204 -9.06 5.90 -7.40
C GLN A 204 -9.81 4.63 -7.82
N PHE A 205 -10.38 3.91 -6.85
CA PHE A 205 -11.18 2.72 -7.14
C PHE A 205 -12.42 3.09 -7.95
N ASP A 206 -12.93 2.13 -8.72
CA ASP A 206 -14.14 2.32 -9.51
C ASP A 206 -15.37 2.27 -8.60
N SER A 207 -15.89 3.43 -8.21
CA SER A 207 -17.04 3.54 -7.29
C SER A 207 -18.37 3.04 -7.88
N SER A 208 -18.40 2.74 -9.20
CA SER A 208 -19.55 2.11 -9.85
C SER A 208 -19.58 0.59 -9.64
N VAL A 209 -18.43 -0.01 -9.29
CA VAL A 209 -18.26 -1.46 -9.07
C VAL A 209 -17.95 -1.77 -7.61
N LEU A 210 -17.17 -0.92 -6.93
CA LEU A 210 -16.77 -1.06 -5.54
C LEU A 210 -17.48 0.00 -4.68
N ALA A 211 -17.92 -0.41 -3.50
CA ALA A 211 -18.61 0.46 -2.55
C ALA A 211 -17.63 1.14 -1.58
N SER A 212 -16.66 0.39 -1.06
CA SER A 212 -15.62 0.92 -0.16
C SER A 212 -14.31 0.14 -0.25
N VAL A 213 -13.22 0.80 0.13
CA VAL A 213 -11.90 0.22 0.35
C VAL A 213 -11.40 0.66 1.72
N ASP A 214 -11.04 -0.31 2.55
CA ASP A 214 -10.57 -0.13 3.91
C ASP A 214 -9.20 -0.80 4.05
N LEU A 215 -8.18 -0.04 4.44
CA LEU A 215 -6.82 -0.54 4.68
C LEU A 215 -6.45 -0.29 6.13
N LYS A 216 -6.00 -1.33 6.83
CA LYS A 216 -5.38 -1.25 8.14
C LYS A 216 -3.97 -1.76 8.05
N GLY A 217 -3.02 -1.00 8.56
CA GLY A 217 -1.64 -1.38 8.65
C GLY A 217 -1.12 -1.23 10.06
N GLN A 218 -0.33 -2.19 10.50
CA GLN A 218 0.47 -2.16 11.71
C GLN A 218 1.87 -2.62 11.33
N VAL A 219 2.88 -1.79 11.54
CA VAL A 219 4.26 -2.11 11.20
C VAL A 219 5.13 -1.82 12.40
N LYS A 220 5.97 -2.79 12.77
CA LYS A 220 6.95 -2.65 13.83
C LYS A 220 8.16 -1.90 13.29
N ILE A 221 8.44 -0.75 13.88
CA ILE A 221 9.58 0.10 13.50
C ILE A 221 10.83 -0.32 14.27
N ASN A 222 10.67 -0.68 15.55
CA ASN A 222 11.73 -1.23 16.38
C ASN A 222 11.14 -2.15 17.47
N ALA A 223 11.97 -2.61 18.41
CA ALA A 223 11.52 -3.55 19.45
C ALA A 223 10.36 -3.03 20.34
N LYS A 224 10.14 -1.72 20.42
CA LYS A 224 9.14 -1.09 21.30
C LYS A 224 8.09 -0.26 20.54
N ASP A 225 8.44 0.23 19.36
CA ASP A 225 7.60 1.18 18.63
C ASP A 225 6.91 0.53 17.43
N THR A 226 5.61 0.82 17.33
CA THR A 226 4.74 0.37 16.25
C THR A 226 4.10 1.57 15.59
N GLN A 227 4.05 1.54 14.26
CA GLN A 227 3.32 2.48 13.44
C GLN A 227 2.02 1.84 12.97
N THR A 228 0.90 2.56 13.12
CA THR A 228 -0.42 2.13 12.66
C THR A 228 -0.95 3.06 11.59
N LEU A 229 -1.73 2.51 10.67
CA LEU A 229 -2.47 3.21 9.63
C LEU A 229 -3.90 2.65 9.58
N ASP A 230 -4.89 3.52 9.60
CA ASP A 230 -6.28 3.21 9.28
C ASP A 230 -6.71 4.11 8.12
N PHE A 231 -7.11 3.51 7.01
CA PHE A 231 -7.59 4.18 5.81
C PHE A 231 -8.96 3.65 5.43
N HIS A 232 -9.84 4.56 5.02
CA HIS A 232 -11.14 4.24 4.47
C HIS A 232 -11.45 5.18 3.31
N ALA A 233 -11.95 4.63 2.21
CA ALA A 233 -12.44 5.42 1.10
C ALA A 233 -13.75 4.81 0.56
N ASP A 234 -14.78 5.64 0.43
CA ASP A 234 -16.06 5.33 -0.18
C ASP A 234 -16.47 6.43 -1.17
N SER A 235 -17.68 6.36 -1.74
CA SER A 235 -18.17 7.37 -2.70
C SER A 235 -18.47 8.75 -2.10
N THR A 236 -18.46 8.88 -0.79
CA THR A 236 -18.89 10.07 -0.03
C THR A 236 -17.81 10.67 0.84
N GLN A 237 -16.79 9.90 1.23
CA GLN A 237 -15.72 10.37 2.09
C GLN A 237 -14.45 9.56 1.91
N ARG A 238 -13.35 10.16 2.31
CA ARG A 238 -12.06 9.48 2.51
C ARG A 238 -11.49 9.87 3.85
N THR A 239 -10.98 8.90 4.60
CA THR A 239 -10.33 9.15 5.88
C THR A 239 -9.02 8.37 5.95
N VAL A 240 -8.02 8.99 6.56
CA VAL A 240 -6.76 8.35 6.88
C VAL A 240 -6.30 8.82 8.24
N ARG A 241 -5.87 7.87 9.06
CA ARG A 241 -5.31 8.09 10.39
C ARG A 241 -4.04 7.29 10.50
N PHE A 242 -2.98 7.89 11.01
CA PHE A 242 -1.77 7.16 11.34
C PHE A 242 -1.21 7.61 12.69
N ASN A 243 -0.59 6.68 13.38
CA ASN A 243 -0.01 6.89 14.71
C ASN A 243 1.32 6.14 14.78
N GLY A 244 2.32 6.75 15.40
CA GLY A 244 3.63 6.13 15.56
C GLY A 244 4.49 6.89 16.56
N PRO A 245 5.76 6.49 16.73
CA PRO A 245 6.66 7.08 17.72
C PRO A 245 6.93 8.57 17.46
N ALA A 246 6.85 9.02 16.20
CA ALA A 246 7.05 10.43 15.84
C ALA A 246 5.81 11.30 16.07
N GLY A 247 4.62 10.71 16.29
CA GLY A 247 3.37 11.44 16.45
C GLY A 247 2.16 10.76 15.81
N SER A 248 1.07 11.51 15.69
CA SER A 248 -0.18 11.06 15.09
C SER A 248 -0.79 12.08 14.16
N ALA A 249 -1.51 11.63 13.14
CA ALA A 249 -2.26 12.47 12.24
C ALA A 249 -3.60 11.86 11.84
N SER A 250 -4.53 12.73 11.47
CA SER A 250 -5.86 12.38 10.98
C SER A 250 -6.25 13.34 9.88
N ILE A 251 -6.69 12.81 8.74
CA ILE A 251 -7.18 13.56 7.60
C ILE A 251 -8.52 12.95 7.19
N GLY A 252 -9.53 13.79 7.04
CA GLY A 252 -10.83 13.44 6.49
C GLY A 252 -11.19 14.38 5.34
N VAL A 253 -11.71 13.83 4.25
CA VAL A 253 -12.16 14.55 3.06
C VAL A 253 -13.60 14.16 2.77
N ASP A 254 -14.47 15.16 2.63
CA ASP A 254 -15.90 15.00 2.33
C ASP A 254 -16.14 15.15 0.81
N LEU A 255 -16.50 14.03 0.18
CA LEU A 255 -16.79 13.91 -1.25
C LEU A 255 -18.30 13.97 -1.55
N SER A 256 -19.16 14.24 -0.56
CA SER A 256 -20.62 14.27 -0.73
C SER A 256 -21.11 15.43 -1.61
N GLN A 257 -20.27 16.44 -1.87
CA GLN A 257 -20.62 17.62 -2.66
C GLN A 257 -19.79 17.78 -3.95
N PRO A 258 -19.94 16.92 -4.97
CA PRO A 258 -19.14 17.00 -6.21
C PRO A 258 -19.22 18.31 -6.99
N ARG A 259 -20.28 19.10 -6.77
CA ARG A 259 -20.50 20.39 -7.45
C ARG A 259 -19.53 21.48 -7.00
N THR A 260 -18.85 21.31 -5.86
CA THR A 260 -17.90 22.29 -5.32
C THR A 260 -16.47 22.03 -5.79
N TRP A 261 -16.21 20.88 -6.41
CA TRP A 261 -14.87 20.49 -6.85
C TRP A 261 -14.43 21.35 -8.05
N GLY A 262 -13.20 21.86 -7.97
CA GLY A 262 -12.56 22.61 -9.03
C GLY A 262 -11.87 21.71 -10.05
N SER A 263 -11.18 22.31 -11.03
CA SER A 263 -10.37 21.56 -11.99
C SER A 263 -9.17 20.90 -11.30
N LYS A 264 -8.54 19.91 -11.96
CA LYS A 264 -7.34 19.25 -11.41
C LYS A 264 -6.20 20.23 -11.16
N GLU A 265 -6.06 21.26 -11.99
CA GLU A 265 -5.05 22.31 -11.84
C GLU A 265 -5.32 23.19 -10.61
N GLN A 266 -6.60 23.50 -10.36
CA GLN A 266 -7.01 24.23 -9.15
C GLN A 266 -6.74 23.40 -7.89
N GLN A 267 -7.12 22.11 -7.92
CA GLN A 267 -6.86 21.16 -6.83
C GLN A 267 -5.36 21.05 -6.53
N ALA A 268 -4.53 20.83 -7.55
CA ALA A 268 -3.07 20.73 -7.40
C ALA A 268 -2.46 22.01 -6.81
N THR A 269 -2.93 23.18 -7.24
CA THR A 269 -2.49 24.47 -6.72
C THR A 269 -2.88 24.65 -5.25
N ALA A 270 -4.12 24.31 -4.90
CA ALA A 270 -4.59 24.39 -3.52
C ALA A 270 -3.85 23.42 -2.61
N VAL A 271 -3.66 22.17 -3.03
CA VAL A 271 -2.85 21.17 -2.30
C VAL A 271 -1.46 21.74 -2.03
N LYS A 272 -0.76 22.23 -3.07
CA LYS A 272 0.57 22.83 -2.92
C LYS A 272 0.60 23.97 -1.90
N ASN A 273 -0.40 24.85 -1.91
CA ASN A 273 -0.49 25.96 -0.97
C ASN A 273 -0.66 25.47 0.47
N TYR A 274 -1.49 24.46 0.72
CA TYR A 274 -1.64 23.86 2.05
C TYR A 274 -0.37 23.14 2.50
N LEU A 275 0.30 22.40 1.61
CA LEU A 275 1.59 21.77 1.91
C LEU A 275 2.65 22.80 2.31
N GLY A 276 2.67 23.98 1.68
CA GLY A 276 3.53 25.09 2.10
C GLY A 276 3.26 25.58 3.52
N GLN A 277 2.00 25.60 3.96
CA GLN A 277 1.64 25.96 5.34
C GLN A 277 2.11 24.89 6.34
N VAL A 278 1.98 23.61 5.97
CA VAL A 278 2.52 22.49 6.76
C VAL A 278 4.02 22.63 6.93
N ASP A 279 4.76 22.90 5.86
CA ASP A 279 6.22 23.05 5.89
C ASP A 279 6.66 24.21 6.80
N GLN A 280 5.96 25.34 6.72
CA GLN A 280 6.21 26.48 7.60
C GLN A 280 5.91 26.16 9.07
N ALA A 281 4.79 25.46 9.35
CA ALA A 281 4.44 25.05 10.71
C ALA A 281 5.44 24.03 11.26
N GLY A 282 5.85 23.06 10.45
CA GLY A 282 6.87 22.06 10.77
C GLY A 282 8.23 22.69 11.08
N THR A 283 8.64 23.68 10.29
CA THR A 283 9.89 24.42 10.52
C THR A 283 9.86 25.19 11.84
N ARG A 284 8.74 25.86 12.16
CA ARG A 284 8.56 26.59 13.43
C ARG A 284 8.52 25.65 14.64
N GLY A 285 7.85 24.51 14.50
CA GLY A 285 7.68 23.51 15.56
C GLY A 285 8.86 22.56 15.74
N ARG A 286 9.93 22.66 14.93
CA ARG A 286 11.01 21.66 14.85
C ARG A 286 10.49 20.23 14.67
N GLY A 287 9.49 20.10 13.80
CA GLY A 287 8.81 18.83 13.63
C GLY A 287 9.69 17.72 13.06
N ASN A 288 9.39 16.48 13.46
CA ASN A 288 9.99 15.31 12.84
C ASN A 288 9.69 15.31 11.33
N ARG A 289 10.73 15.19 10.49
CA ARG A 289 10.62 15.32 9.03
C ARG A 289 9.84 14.17 8.40
N ASP A 290 10.02 12.96 8.89
CA ASP A 290 9.38 11.75 8.35
C ASP A 290 7.87 11.79 8.62
N MET A 291 7.48 12.20 9.84
CA MET A 291 6.08 12.46 10.21
C MET A 291 5.43 13.53 9.32
N ILE A 292 6.16 14.63 9.05
CA ILE A 292 5.68 15.69 8.15
C ILE A 292 5.58 15.17 6.71
N GLY A 293 6.55 14.38 6.25
CA GLY A 293 6.53 13.72 4.95
C GLY A 293 5.29 12.86 4.78
N MET A 294 5.07 11.90 5.68
CA MET A 294 3.88 11.04 5.69
C MET A 294 2.57 11.83 5.71
N PHE A 295 2.49 12.92 6.49
CA PHE A 295 1.30 13.79 6.49
C PHE A 295 1.08 14.44 5.12
N LYS A 296 2.14 14.94 4.48
CA LYS A 296 2.08 15.58 3.17
C LYS A 296 1.70 14.58 2.09
N ASP A 297 2.24 13.37 2.14
CA ASP A 297 1.91 12.29 1.21
C ASP A 297 0.43 11.91 1.35
N ALA A 298 -0.02 11.62 2.59
CA ALA A 298 -1.40 11.31 2.87
C ALA A 298 -2.36 12.44 2.43
N PHE A 299 -2.03 13.70 2.72
CA PHE A 299 -2.85 14.85 2.32
C PHE A 299 -2.95 14.98 0.79
N THR A 300 -1.84 14.76 0.08
CA THR A 300 -1.79 14.81 -1.38
C THR A 300 -2.60 13.67 -1.99
N ASP A 301 -2.39 12.44 -1.50
CA ASP A 301 -3.09 11.26 -1.98
C ASP A 301 -4.60 11.38 -1.78
N MET A 302 -5.03 12.01 -0.69
CA MET A 302 -6.46 12.18 -0.40
C MET A 302 -7.15 13.24 -1.27
N ASN A 303 -6.40 14.22 -1.77
CA ASN A 303 -6.92 15.41 -2.46
C ASN A 303 -6.48 15.56 -3.93
N SER A 304 -5.70 14.63 -4.46
CA SER A 304 -5.13 14.73 -5.81
C SER A 304 -6.10 14.35 -6.93
N ASP A 305 -7.09 13.49 -6.65
CA ASP A 305 -8.08 13.06 -7.63
C ASP A 305 -9.40 12.66 -6.94
N TYR A 306 -10.47 13.43 -7.19
CA TYR A 306 -11.82 13.11 -6.70
C TYR A 306 -12.69 12.36 -7.73
N GLY A 307 -12.12 12.02 -8.89
CA GLY A 307 -12.85 11.51 -10.04
C GLY A 307 -13.45 12.62 -10.91
N THR A 308 -14.30 12.23 -11.84
CA THR A 308 -14.96 13.16 -12.77
C THR A 308 -16.20 13.75 -12.11
N PRO A 309 -16.31 15.08 -11.94
CA PRO A 309 -17.53 15.70 -11.45
C PRO A 309 -18.70 15.40 -12.41
N PRO A 310 -19.91 15.16 -11.90
CA PRO A 310 -21.09 15.01 -12.77
C PRO A 310 -21.30 16.28 -13.60
N ALA A 311 -21.73 16.11 -14.85
CA ALA A 311 -22.01 17.23 -15.74
C ALA A 311 -22.98 18.22 -15.08
N ALA A 312 -22.62 19.51 -15.09
CA ALA A 312 -23.43 20.54 -14.46
C ALA A 312 -24.83 20.57 -15.10
N PRO A 313 -25.93 20.58 -14.32
CA PRO A 313 -27.26 20.71 -14.88
C PRO A 313 -27.43 22.05 -15.60
N PRO A 314 -28.31 22.14 -16.62
CA PRO A 314 -28.46 23.32 -17.48
C PRO A 314 -28.97 24.59 -16.76
N MET A 315 -29.31 24.49 -15.46
CA MET A 315 -29.69 25.62 -14.59
C MET A 315 -28.73 25.78 -13.40
N SER A 316 -27.46 25.45 -13.56
CA SER A 316 -26.45 25.85 -12.59
C SER A 316 -26.10 27.31 -12.83
N ILE A 317 -26.10 28.12 -11.75
CA ILE A 317 -25.41 29.41 -11.74
C ILE A 317 -23.98 29.09 -12.16
N THR A 318 -23.62 29.42 -13.39
CA THR A 318 -22.27 29.26 -13.89
C THR A 318 -21.41 30.23 -13.10
N LEU A 319 -20.77 29.72 -12.04
CA LEU A 319 -19.69 30.42 -11.35
C LEU A 319 -18.71 30.89 -12.43
N THR A 320 -18.51 32.21 -12.50
CA THR A 320 -17.56 32.78 -13.45
C THR A 320 -16.17 32.23 -13.13
N ASP A 321 -15.23 32.28 -14.07
CA ASP A 321 -13.85 31.86 -13.80
C ASP A 321 -13.26 32.62 -12.60
N GLN A 322 -13.77 33.82 -12.33
CA GLN A 322 -13.41 34.64 -11.18
C GLN A 322 -14.01 34.14 -9.85
N ASP A 323 -15.25 33.65 -9.84
CA ASP A 323 -15.84 33.00 -8.67
C ASP A 323 -15.20 31.63 -8.40
N ARG A 324 -14.87 30.89 -9.47
CA ARG A 324 -14.12 29.63 -9.40
C ARG A 324 -12.66 29.82 -8.97
N ALA A 325 -12.06 30.99 -9.23
CA ALA A 325 -10.73 31.34 -8.72
C ALA A 325 -10.74 31.69 -7.22
N MET A 326 -11.91 31.97 -6.63
CA MET A 326 -12.07 32.23 -5.20
C MET A 326 -12.30 30.97 -4.36
N THR A 327 -12.62 29.83 -4.98
CA THR A 327 -12.71 28.54 -4.31
C THR A 327 -11.39 27.79 -4.48
N THR A 328 -10.97 27.06 -3.44
CA THR A 328 -9.75 26.22 -3.52
C THR A 328 -9.89 25.09 -4.55
N GLY A 329 -11.13 24.79 -4.96
CA GLY A 329 -11.45 23.65 -5.81
C GLY A 329 -11.32 22.30 -5.11
N LEU A 330 -10.97 22.28 -3.81
CA LEU A 330 -10.89 21.07 -3.01
C LEU A 330 -12.26 20.71 -2.44
N ALA A 331 -12.47 19.42 -2.22
CA ALA A 331 -13.51 18.93 -1.32
C ALA A 331 -13.30 19.53 0.08
N ASP A 332 -14.37 19.58 0.89
CA ASP A 332 -14.21 20.01 2.27
C ASP A 332 -13.37 18.98 3.03
N PHE A 333 -12.49 19.45 3.90
CA PHE A 333 -11.55 18.58 4.59
C PHE A 333 -11.21 19.09 5.98
N ASN A 334 -10.89 18.15 6.85
CA ASN A 334 -10.28 18.41 8.14
C ASN A 334 -8.99 17.61 8.24
N ALA A 335 -7.88 18.29 8.49
CA ALA A 335 -6.58 17.66 8.64
C ALA A 335 -5.91 18.16 9.92
N SER A 336 -5.39 17.22 10.72
CA SER A 336 -4.68 17.55 11.95
C SER A 336 -3.51 16.60 12.16
N PHE A 337 -2.45 17.11 12.78
CA PHE A 337 -1.35 16.29 13.26
C PHE A 337 -0.79 16.80 14.59
N SER A 338 -0.18 15.88 15.32
CA SER A 338 0.50 16.10 16.59
C SER A 338 1.80 15.31 16.61
N GLN A 339 2.77 15.80 17.38
CA GLN A 339 4.06 15.15 17.55
C GLN A 339 4.11 14.57 18.95
N ALA A 340 4.82 13.45 19.08
CA ALA A 340 5.19 12.93 20.39
C ALA A 340 6.17 13.91 21.06
N GLU A 341 5.99 14.14 22.37
CA GLU A 341 6.80 15.04 23.18
C GLU A 341 8.17 14.45 23.51
#